data_AF-A0A2Z3H6M5-F1
#
_entry.id   AF-A0A2Z3H6M5-F1
#
_cell.length_a   1.000
_cell.length_b   1.000
_cell.length_c   1.000
_cell.angle_alpha   90.00
_cell.angle_beta   90.00
_cell.angle_gamma   90.00
#
_symmetry.space_group_name_H-M   'P 1'
#
loop_
_entity.id
_entity.type
_entity.pdbx_description
1 polymer ?
#
loop_
_entity_poly.entity_id
_entity_poly.type
_entity_poly.pdbx_seq_one_letter_code
_entity_poly.pdbx_strand_id
1 'polypeptide(L)' 'MTSGHVFLYSPNGQLVFEGGITDGRGHEGENPGLWAASARLSGTEGTPVSFPVFGCTLQD' A
#
# COMPACT_ATOMS: atom_id res chain seq x y z
N MET A 1 7.89 12.47 -8.66
CA MET A 1 7.18 12.45 -7.36
C MET A 1 6.07 11.41 -7.46
N THR A 2 6.27 10.25 -6.84
CA THR A 2 5.22 9.21 -6.72
C THR A 2 4.15 9.73 -5.77
N SER A 3 2.88 9.38 -5.96
CA SER A 3 1.80 9.78 -5.03
C SER A 3 1.81 8.95 -3.73
N GLY A 4 2.97 8.46 -3.31
CA GLY A 4 3.19 7.53 -2.21
C GLY A 4 3.35 6.08 -2.67
N HIS A 5 4.49 5.47 -2.33
CA HIS A 5 4.73 4.03 -2.41
C HIS A 5 4.95 3.53 -0.98
N VAL A 6 4.12 2.61 -0.52
CA VAL A 6 4.10 2.15 0.87
C VAL A 6 4.56 0.69 0.93
N PHE A 7 5.44 0.42 1.89
CA PHE A 7 5.91 -0.91 2.24
C PHE A 7 5.56 -1.18 3.71
N LEU A 8 4.95 -2.33 3.99
CA LEU A 8 4.69 -2.79 5.35
C LEU A 8 5.39 -4.11 5.60
N TYR A 9 6.15 -4.16 6.69
CA TYR A 9 6.85 -5.36 7.13
C TYR A 9 6.23 -5.88 8.42
N SER A 10 6.08 -7.19 8.53
CA SER A 10 5.71 -7.84 9.79
C SER A 10 6.89 -7.84 10.77
N PRO A 11 6.66 -8.17 12.06
CA PRO A 11 7.71 -8.15 13.08
C PRO A 11 8.91 -9.07 12.81
N ASN A 12 8.74 -10.10 11.99
CA ASN A 12 9.80 -11.00 11.53
C ASN A 12 10.57 -10.47 10.30
N GLY A 13 10.28 -9.25 9.83
CA GLY A 13 10.92 -8.63 8.67
C GLY A 13 10.35 -9.05 7.31
N GLN A 14 9.26 -9.82 7.27
CA GLN A 14 8.64 -10.21 6.00
C GLN A 14 7.81 -9.05 5.42
N LEU A 15 7.95 -8.77 4.13
CA LEU A 15 7.07 -7.83 3.43
C LEU A 15 5.65 -8.41 3.34
N VAL A 16 4.68 -7.69 3.90
CA VAL A 16 3.27 -8.10 3.93
C VAL A 16 2.37 -7.20 3.08
N PHE A 17 2.82 -6.00 2.73
CA PHE A 17 2.14 -5.11 1.79
C PHE A 17 3.16 -4.28 1.01
N GLU A 18 2.97 -4.16 -0.30
CA GLU A 18 3.70 -3.23 -1.18
C GLU A 18 2.73 -2.58 -2.17
N GLY A 19 2.61 -1.27 -2.15
CA GLY A 19 1.84 -0.59 -3.18
C GLY A 19 1.38 0.82 -2.84
N GLY A 20 0.44 1.30 -3.64
CA GLY A 20 -0.21 2.59 -3.44
C GLY A 20 -1.33 2.50 -2.41
N ILE A 21 -1.53 3.60 -1.67
CA ILE A 21 -2.70 3.83 -0.83
C ILE A 21 -3.56 4.96 -1.38
N THR A 22 -3.53 5.15 -2.70
CA THR A 22 -4.36 6.13 -3.41
C THR A 22 -4.88 5.46 -4.67
N ASP A 23 -6.19 5.23 -4.71
CA ASP A 23 -6.85 4.52 -5.81
C ASP A 23 -6.94 5.40 -7.09
N GLY A 24 -7.09 6.71 -6.93
CA GLY A 24 -7.10 7.68 -8.03
C GLY A 24 -7.14 9.13 -7.57
N ARG A 25 -6.73 10.06 -8.43
CA ARG A 25 -6.80 11.51 -8.13
C ARG A 25 -8.23 12.00 -8.38
N GLY A 26 -8.86 12.61 -7.37
CA GLY A 26 -10.27 13.04 -7.45
C GLY A 26 -11.28 11.90 -7.28
N HIS A 27 -10.84 10.70 -6.91
CA HIS A 27 -11.72 9.61 -6.52
C HIS A 27 -11.90 9.62 -4.99
N GLU A 28 -13.08 10.01 -4.53
CA GLU A 28 -13.51 9.85 -3.15
C GLU A 28 -14.28 8.53 -3.04
N GLY A 29 -13.93 7.68 -2.07
CA GLY A 29 -14.58 6.39 -1.90
C GLY A 29 -13.63 5.28 -1.49
N GLU A 30 -13.97 4.07 -1.91
CA GLU A 30 -13.23 2.86 -1.56
C GLU A 30 -11.79 2.92 -2.05
N ASN A 31 -10.86 2.48 -1.20
CA ASN A 31 -9.46 2.39 -1.54
C ASN A 31 -8.95 1.03 -1.06
N PRO A 32 -9.04 0.01 -1.92
CA PRO A 32 -8.68 -1.36 -1.54
C PRO A 32 -7.24 -1.48 -1.02
N GLY A 33 -6.31 -0.68 -1.56
CA GLY A 33 -4.92 -0.63 -1.09
C GLY A 33 -4.81 -0.11 0.34
N LEU A 34 -5.50 0.99 0.66
CA LEU A 34 -5.54 1.54 2.02
C LEU A 34 -6.17 0.56 3.02
N TRP A 35 -7.26 -0.11 2.64
CA TRP A 35 -7.90 -1.10 3.49
C TRP A 35 -7.00 -2.31 3.74
N ALA A 36 -6.37 -2.85 2.70
CA ALA A 36 -5.45 -3.98 2.82
C ALA A 36 -4.23 -3.64 3.67
N ALA A 37 -3.67 -2.43 3.55
CA ALA A 37 -2.59 -1.96 4.41
C ALA A 37 -3.04 -1.87 5.88
N SER A 38 -4.25 -1.33 6.13
CA SER A 38 -4.81 -1.18 7.47
C SER A 38 -5.10 -2.53 8.14
N ALA A 39 -5.64 -3.50 7.39
CA ALA A 39 -5.92 -4.85 7.89
C ALA A 39 -4.64 -5.60 8.34
N ARG A 40 -3.52 -5.36 7.65
CA ARG A 40 -2.21 -5.92 8.03
C ARG A 40 -1.60 -5.16 9.20
N LEU A 41 -1.74 -3.84 9.24
CA LEU A 41 -1.33 -3.02 10.39
C LEU A 41 -2.04 -3.44 11.68
N SER A 42 -3.33 -3.79 11.60
CA SER A 42 -4.11 -4.28 12.74
C SER A 42 -3.85 -5.76 13.08
N GLY A 43 -3.08 -6.49 12.27
CA GLY A 43 -2.79 -7.91 12.45
C GLY A 43 -3.96 -8.84 12.08
N THR A 44 -5.02 -8.31 11.46
CA THR A 44 -6.18 -9.10 11.02
C THR A 44 -5.93 -9.93 9.76
N GLU A 45 -4.96 -9.51 8.95
CA GLU A 45 -4.47 -10.27 7.79
C GLU A 45 -2.94 -10.38 7.80
N GLY A 46 -2.41 -11.50 7.32
CA GLY A 46 -0.97 -11.74 7.22
C GLY A 46 -0.46 -12.15 5.83
N THR A 47 -1.35 -12.44 4.89
CA THR A 47 -0.97 -12.84 3.53
C THR A 47 -0.37 -11.66 2.78
N PRO A 48 0.81 -11.80 2.13
CA PRO A 48 1.37 -10.73 1.31
C PRO A 48 0.45 -10.32 0.16
N VAL A 49 0.34 -9.01 -0.10
CA VAL A 49 -0.42 -8.46 -1.24
C VAL A 49 0.32 -7.28 -1.85
N SER A 50 -0.02 -6.97 -3.11
CA SER A 50 0.51 -5.81 -3.81
C SER A 50 -0.60 -5.02 -4.51
N PHE A 51 -0.43 -3.70 -4.56
CA PHE A 51 -1.35 -2.76 -5.21
C PHE A 51 -0.61 -1.82 -6.15
N PRO A 52 -1.25 -1.37 -7.26
CA PRO A 52 -0.66 -0.39 -8.16
C PRO A 52 -0.21 0.89 -7.45
N VAL A 53 0.90 1.47 -7.93
CA VAL A 53 1.41 2.77 -7.47
C VAL A 53 1.28 3.77 -8.61
N PHE A 54 0.68 4.93 -8.34
CA PHE A 54 0.48 5.99 -9.33
C PHE A 54 1.37 7.20 -9.05
N GLY A 55 2.05 7.69 -10.09
CA GLY A 55 2.87 8.89 -10.05
C GLY A 55 4.17 8.71 -10.84
N CYS A 56 5.00 9.76 -10.88
CA CYS A 56 6.28 9.67 -11.58
C CYS A 56 7.27 8.83 -10.77
N THR A 57 8.12 8.07 -11.44
CA THR A 57 9.20 7.30 -10.81
C THR A 57 10.07 8.19 -9.93
N LEU A 58 10.64 7.58 -8.89
CA LEU A 58 11.77 8.17 -8.18
C LEU A 58 13.01 8.00 -9.06
N GLN A 59 13.84 9.04 -9.10
CA GLN A 59 15.10 9.09 -9.84
C GLN A 59 16.20 9.40 -8.83
N ASP A 60 17.41 8.90 -9.09
CA ASP A 60 18.60 9.09 -8.25
C ASP A 60 19.15 10.53 -8.32
#